data_AF-A0A367KLD0-F1
#
_entry.id   AF-A0A367KLD0-F1
#
_cell.length_a   1.000
_cell.length_b   1.000
_cell.length_c   1.000
_cell.angle_alpha   90.00
_cell.angle_beta   90.00
_cell.angle_gamma   90.00
#
_symmetry.space_group_name_H-M   'P 1'
#
loop_
_entity.id
_entity.type
_entity.pdbx_description
1 polymer ?
#
loop_
_entity_poly.entity_id
_entity_poly.type
_entity_poly.pdbx_seq_one_letter_code
_entity_poly.pdbx_strand_id
1 'polypeptide(L)'
;MGQLLSSLSFRGNSDIVPEIGFDIENASPTTEESEIHDELFKLLIQPTPDLLQSFRQYEPASDTIRDAIASPSAENEDKAWNAVTPTVNMLRTFYYYSSELEKGIPTLLNVLCKDGTTKDLDRHPGLTKLFADLLDFVFEFDYIKIRSPAIQNDFSFYRRTLQRGRSMDDDSTKSNLRTAMDEDDLANRISLFIAYSTPMLKCLIDTTAKYVQSNQSSKSVGEWLASIWAVCYQTLCKKKLNDPQLISFCLKVMVVTIILYDHVDPQGAFSKCSPINVKNSLKIIQTNNTQQEQSSTANLISALRYNSKHLNDESTPKGIKNIIMAT
;
A
#
# COMPACT_ATOMS: atom_id res chain seq x y z
N MET A 1 29.10 -31.78 -2.25
CA MET A 1 28.48 -30.79 -3.17
C MET A 1 27.23 -31.32 -3.92
N GLY A 2 26.56 -32.38 -3.47
CA GLY A 2 25.37 -32.94 -4.16
C GLY A 2 24.06 -32.91 -3.35
N GLN A 3 24.05 -32.41 -2.11
CA GLN A 3 22.89 -32.44 -1.21
C GLN A 3 22.24 -31.06 -0.96
N LEU A 4 22.87 -29.96 -1.37
CA LEU A 4 22.32 -28.60 -1.21
C LEU A 4 21.45 -28.15 -2.40
N LEU A 5 21.44 -28.89 -3.51
CA LEU A 5 20.69 -28.52 -4.71
C LEU A 5 19.30 -29.15 -4.79
N SER A 6 18.95 -30.12 -3.93
CA SER A 6 17.63 -30.77 -3.96
C SER A 6 16.57 -30.09 -3.10
N SER A 7 16.92 -29.12 -2.26
CA SER A 7 15.97 -28.37 -1.42
C SER A 7 15.37 -27.14 -2.11
N LEU A 8 15.86 -26.77 -3.31
CA LEU A 8 15.50 -25.52 -3.99
C LEU A 8 14.60 -25.71 -5.22
N SER A 9 14.10 -26.92 -5.45
CA SER A 9 13.09 -27.17 -6.49
C SER A 9 11.72 -26.66 -6.03
N PHE A 10 11.36 -25.45 -6.43
CA PHE A 10 10.01 -24.86 -6.35
C PHE A 10 8.97 -25.57 -7.25
N ARG A 11 9.08 -26.90 -7.40
CA ARG A 11 8.12 -27.70 -8.16
C ARG A 11 7.67 -28.89 -7.32
N GLY A 12 6.38 -28.84 -6.95
CA GLY A 12 5.61 -30.06 -6.70
C GLY A 12 5.55 -30.54 -5.25
N ASN A 13 5.19 -29.68 -4.31
CA ASN A 13 4.34 -30.11 -3.18
C ASN A 13 3.62 -28.90 -2.58
N SER A 14 2.29 -28.94 -2.59
CA SER A 14 1.39 -27.85 -2.22
C SER A 14 1.39 -27.44 -0.74
N ASP A 15 2.27 -28.02 0.09
CA ASP A 15 2.26 -27.86 1.54
C ASP A 15 3.60 -27.39 2.14
N ILE A 16 4.65 -27.23 1.34
CA ILE A 16 5.98 -26.86 1.84
C ILE A 16 6.24 -25.38 1.58
N VAL A 17 6.23 -24.57 2.65
CA VAL A 17 6.67 -23.17 2.59
C VAL A 17 8.21 -23.14 2.63
N PRO A 18 8.89 -22.49 1.67
CA PRO A 18 10.36 -22.47 1.59
C PRO A 18 10.98 -21.85 2.85
N GLU A 19 11.84 -22.59 3.58
CA GLU A 19 12.59 -22.09 4.74
C GLU A 19 13.62 -21.02 4.34
N ILE A 20 13.41 -19.79 4.80
CA ILE A 20 14.28 -18.63 4.53
C ILE A 20 14.73 -18.04 5.86
N GLY A 21 16.04 -17.99 6.08
CA GLY A 21 16.68 -17.55 7.33
C GLY A 21 16.77 -16.04 7.53
N PHE A 22 15.84 -15.26 6.96
CA PHE A 22 15.87 -13.80 6.98
C PHE A 22 15.22 -13.24 8.25
N ASP A 23 15.92 -12.33 8.94
CA ASP A 23 15.35 -11.58 10.08
C ASP A 23 14.70 -10.29 9.58
N ILE A 24 13.39 -10.36 9.32
CA ILE A 24 12.60 -9.21 8.87
C ILE A 24 12.41 -8.13 9.95
N GLU A 25 12.77 -8.39 11.21
CA GLU A 25 12.62 -7.41 12.29
C GLU A 25 13.87 -6.53 12.40
N ASN A 26 15.06 -7.16 12.42
CA ASN A 26 16.32 -6.49 12.75
C ASN A 26 17.30 -6.35 11.57
N ALA A 27 16.86 -6.66 10.35
CA ALA A 27 17.68 -6.47 9.15
C ALA A 27 18.17 -5.01 9.04
N SER A 28 19.47 -4.86 8.81
CA SER A 28 20.16 -3.57 8.69
C SER A 28 20.95 -3.52 7.37
N PRO A 29 21.16 -2.32 6.79
CA PRO A 29 21.82 -2.19 5.51
C PRO A 29 23.28 -2.65 5.58
N THR A 30 23.73 -3.34 4.52
CA THR A 30 25.16 -3.62 4.32
C THR A 30 25.90 -2.36 3.85
N THR A 31 27.23 -2.37 3.94
CA THR A 31 28.06 -1.24 3.48
C THR A 31 27.87 -0.96 1.98
N GLU A 32 27.57 -1.99 1.18
CA GLU A 32 27.39 -1.86 -0.28
C GLU A 32 26.07 -1.20 -0.66
N GLU A 33 25.01 -1.37 0.15
CA GLU A 33 23.69 -0.79 -0.14
C GLU A 33 23.38 0.47 0.66
N SER A 34 24.25 0.86 1.61
CA SER A 34 23.98 1.95 2.56
C SER A 34 23.61 3.28 1.89
N GLU A 35 24.29 3.66 0.81
CA GLU A 35 24.02 4.94 0.13
C GLU A 35 22.61 4.97 -0.50
N ILE A 36 22.26 3.92 -1.24
CA ILE A 36 20.95 3.78 -1.87
C ILE A 36 19.85 3.59 -0.82
N HIS A 37 20.15 2.83 0.23
CA HIS A 37 19.26 2.63 1.36
C HIS A 37 18.92 3.96 2.03
N ASP A 38 19.90 4.81 2.32
CA ASP A 38 19.67 6.09 2.99
C ASP A 38 18.86 7.07 2.13
N GLU A 39 19.10 7.08 0.82
CA GLU A 39 18.30 7.86 -0.13
C GLU A 39 16.83 7.38 -0.14
N LEU A 40 16.62 6.08 -0.31
CA LEU A 40 15.29 5.50 -0.36
C LEU A 40 14.58 5.57 1.00
N PHE A 41 15.30 5.49 2.11
CA PHE A 41 14.75 5.60 3.44
C PHE A 41 14.20 7.01 3.68
N LYS A 42 14.98 8.05 3.32
CA LYS A 42 14.55 9.45 3.40
C LYS A 42 13.31 9.71 2.53
N LEU A 43 13.25 9.08 1.36
CA LEU A 43 12.17 9.26 0.42
C LEU A 43 10.88 8.51 0.80
N LEU A 44 11.02 7.24 1.19
CA LEU A 44 9.90 6.29 1.31
C LEU A 44 9.50 5.99 2.74
N ILE A 45 10.40 6.06 3.73
CA ILE A 45 10.10 5.61 5.10
C ILE A 45 10.07 6.78 6.08
N GLN A 46 11.05 7.68 6.05
CA GLN A 46 11.12 8.82 6.94
C GLN A 46 9.83 9.66 7.03
N PRO A 47 9.10 9.98 5.93
CA PRO A 47 7.86 10.76 6.03
C PRO A 47 6.68 9.96 6.61
N THR A 48 6.70 8.63 6.58
CA THR A 48 5.53 7.79 6.89
C THR A 48 4.89 8.02 8.26
N PRO A 49 5.62 8.23 9.37
CA PRO A 49 4.99 8.42 10.68
C PRO A 49 4.18 9.71 10.75
N ASP A 50 4.72 10.80 10.19
CA ASP A 50 4.06 12.10 10.15
C ASP A 50 2.81 12.06 9.27
N LEU A 51 2.86 11.35 8.14
CA LEU A 51 1.69 11.15 7.27
C LEU A 51 0.58 10.40 8.02
N LEU A 52 0.90 9.28 8.69
CA LEU A 52 -0.07 8.51 9.46
C LEU A 52 -0.62 9.32 10.64
N GLN A 53 0.23 10.08 11.34
CA GLN A 53 -0.20 10.93 12.44
C GLN A 53 -1.16 12.02 11.95
N SER A 54 -0.82 12.71 10.85
CA SER A 54 -1.71 13.73 10.28
C SER A 54 -3.07 13.15 9.88
N PHE A 55 -3.10 11.94 9.32
CA PHE A 55 -4.37 11.30 8.94
C PHE A 55 -5.18 10.85 10.17
N ARG A 56 -4.52 10.38 11.24
CA ARG A 56 -5.20 10.02 12.49
C ARG A 56 -5.80 11.24 13.21
N GLN A 57 -5.23 12.42 13.00
CA GLN A 57 -5.71 13.69 13.54
C GLN A 57 -6.72 14.40 12.62
N TYR A 58 -7.14 13.76 11.52
CA TYR A 58 -8.13 14.33 10.61
C TYR A 58 -9.48 14.56 11.32
N GLU A 59 -9.94 15.80 11.30
CA GLU A 59 -11.25 16.20 11.79
C GLU A 59 -12.16 16.60 10.60
N PRO A 60 -13.32 15.95 10.44
CA PRO A 60 -14.25 16.29 9.35
C PRO A 60 -14.83 17.69 9.48
N ALA A 61 -14.84 18.45 8.39
CA ALA A 61 -15.48 19.77 8.32
C ALA A 61 -17.00 19.69 8.05
N SER A 62 -17.61 18.51 8.23
CA SER A 62 -18.95 18.17 7.74
C SER A 62 -20.05 19.10 8.23
N ASP A 63 -20.00 19.56 9.49
CA ASP A 63 -21.01 20.45 10.05
C ASP A 63 -20.89 21.86 9.47
N THR A 64 -19.68 22.42 9.42
CA THR A 64 -19.44 23.74 8.79
C THR A 64 -19.82 23.77 7.31
N ILE A 65 -19.55 22.68 6.59
CA ILE A 65 -19.96 22.52 5.18
C ILE A 65 -21.48 22.48 5.07
N ARG A 66 -22.17 21.74 5.97
CA ARG A 66 -23.63 21.65 5.96
C ARG A 66 -24.27 23.01 6.21
N ASP A 67 -23.74 23.78 7.15
CA ASP A 67 -24.22 25.13 7.47
C ASP A 67 -24.04 26.08 6.29
N ALA A 68 -22.89 26.04 5.62
CA ALA A 68 -22.63 26.83 4.41
C ALA A 68 -23.56 26.48 3.24
N ILE A 69 -23.91 25.19 3.07
CA ILE A 69 -24.86 24.75 2.03
C ILE A 69 -26.30 25.12 2.39
N ALA A 70 -26.70 24.96 3.65
CA ALA A 70 -28.07 25.22 4.11
C ALA A 70 -28.40 26.71 4.21
N SER A 71 -27.43 27.53 4.61
CA SER A 71 -27.56 28.99 4.75
C SER A 71 -26.42 29.71 4.05
N PRO A 72 -26.51 29.89 2.71
CA PRO A 72 -25.45 30.54 1.94
C PRO A 72 -25.26 32.00 2.37
N SER A 73 -24.10 32.30 2.95
CA SER A 73 -23.64 33.65 3.31
C SER A 73 -22.11 33.69 3.22
N ALA A 74 -21.54 34.86 2.95
CA ALA A 74 -20.08 35.00 2.88
C ALA A 74 -19.38 34.50 4.16
N GLU A 75 -19.97 34.82 5.33
CA GLU A 75 -19.44 34.37 6.62
C GLU A 75 -19.46 32.84 6.77
N ASN A 76 -20.54 32.17 6.37
CA ASN A 76 -20.64 30.71 6.47
C ASN A 76 -19.73 30.01 5.44
N GLU A 77 -19.59 30.59 4.25
CA GLU A 77 -18.66 30.09 3.23
C GLU A 77 -17.20 30.21 3.69
N ASP A 78 -16.80 31.34 4.27
CA ASP A 78 -15.46 31.55 4.83
C ASP A 78 -15.17 30.59 5.99
N LYS A 79 -16.14 30.34 6.87
CA LYS A 79 -16.01 29.35 7.94
C LYS A 79 -15.77 27.94 7.40
N ALA A 80 -16.58 27.51 6.44
CA ALA A 80 -16.42 26.19 5.82
C ALA A 80 -15.11 26.07 5.04
N TRP A 81 -14.69 27.14 4.35
CA TRP A 81 -13.40 27.18 3.65
C TRP A 81 -12.22 27.04 4.61
N ASN A 82 -12.22 27.78 5.71
CA ASN A 82 -11.18 27.71 6.73
C ASN A 82 -11.13 26.33 7.41
N ALA A 83 -12.29 25.71 7.64
CA ALA A 83 -12.37 24.37 8.21
C ALA A 83 -11.86 23.27 7.27
N VAL A 84 -12.07 23.41 5.95
CA VAL A 84 -11.63 22.43 4.94
C VAL A 84 -10.17 22.60 4.52
N THR A 85 -9.61 23.80 4.65
CA THR A 85 -8.23 24.11 4.22
C THR A 85 -7.16 23.18 4.81
N PRO A 86 -7.15 22.84 6.11
CA PRO A 86 -6.21 21.87 6.67
C PRO A 86 -6.30 20.49 6.00
N THR A 87 -7.52 20.01 5.76
CA THR A 87 -7.77 18.73 5.07
C THR A 87 -7.21 18.74 3.65
N VAL A 88 -7.38 19.84 2.92
CA VAL A 88 -6.85 19.99 1.56
C VAL A 88 -5.31 19.95 1.55
N ASN A 89 -4.66 20.66 2.48
CA ASN A 89 -3.21 20.65 2.59
C ASN A 89 -2.67 19.27 2.95
N MET A 90 -3.34 18.57 3.87
CA MET A 90 -3.02 17.19 4.21
C MET A 90 -3.13 16.26 2.98
N LEU A 91 -4.23 16.37 2.21
CA LEU A 91 -4.44 15.58 1.00
C LEU A 91 -3.41 15.88 -0.10
N ARG A 92 -2.96 17.14 -0.23
CA ARG A 92 -1.85 17.51 -1.12
C ARG A 92 -0.58 16.78 -0.73
N THR A 93 -0.23 16.78 0.56
CA THR A 93 0.94 16.05 1.07
C THR A 93 0.85 14.55 0.78
N PHE A 94 -0.33 13.93 0.97
CA PHE A 94 -0.53 12.51 0.66
C PHE A 94 -0.33 12.21 -0.83
N TYR A 95 -0.88 13.05 -1.71
CA TYR A 95 -0.73 12.90 -3.15
C TYR A 95 0.72 13.15 -3.65
N TYR A 96 1.42 14.11 -3.07
CA TYR A 96 2.84 14.31 -3.40
C TYR A 96 3.68 13.12 -2.95
N TYR A 97 3.42 12.59 -1.75
CA TYR A 97 4.10 11.39 -1.30
C TYR A 97 3.81 10.19 -2.20
N SER A 98 2.56 9.99 -2.68
CA SER A 98 2.28 8.93 -3.65
C SER A 98 3.07 9.09 -4.94
N SER A 99 3.38 10.32 -5.35
CA SER A 99 4.24 10.60 -6.50
C SER A 99 5.71 10.25 -6.23
N GLU A 100 6.18 10.36 -4.99
CA GLU A 100 7.51 9.90 -4.59
C GLU A 100 7.60 8.37 -4.54
N LEU A 101 6.51 7.67 -4.14
CA LEU A 101 6.41 6.21 -4.27
C LEU A 101 6.63 5.75 -5.71
N GLU A 102 5.99 6.42 -6.68
CA GLU A 102 6.12 6.10 -8.11
C GLU A 102 7.57 6.18 -8.62
N LYS A 103 8.43 6.98 -7.96
CA LYS A 103 9.86 7.13 -8.30
C LYS A 103 10.74 6.16 -7.52
N GLY A 104 10.47 5.97 -6.23
CA GLY A 104 11.30 5.16 -5.33
C GLY A 104 11.14 3.66 -5.56
N ILE A 105 9.92 3.17 -5.82
CA ILE A 105 9.66 1.73 -6.01
C ILE A 105 10.45 1.15 -7.19
N PRO A 106 10.47 1.77 -8.41
CA PRO A 106 11.28 1.26 -9.51
C PRO A 106 12.78 1.21 -9.19
N THR A 107 13.29 2.21 -8.47
CA THR A 107 14.69 2.28 -8.04
C THR A 107 15.04 1.13 -7.09
N LEU A 108 14.18 0.89 -6.11
CA LEU A 108 14.28 -0.21 -5.15
C LEU A 108 14.25 -1.58 -5.86
N LEU A 109 13.26 -1.81 -6.73
CA LEU A 109 13.13 -3.08 -7.47
C LEU A 109 14.27 -3.31 -8.46
N ASN A 110 14.89 -2.26 -9.00
CA ASN A 110 16.03 -2.37 -9.89
C ASN A 110 17.31 -2.82 -9.16
N VAL A 111 17.44 -2.56 -7.86
CA VAL A 111 18.53 -3.15 -7.06
C VAL A 111 18.19 -4.58 -6.66
N LEU A 112 16.96 -4.81 -6.19
CA LEU A 112 16.58 -6.09 -5.59
C LEU A 112 16.34 -7.22 -6.60
N CYS A 113 15.87 -6.92 -7.82
CA CYS A 113 15.36 -7.94 -8.74
C CYS A 113 16.12 -8.08 -10.07
N LYS A 114 17.13 -7.25 -10.34
CA LYS A 114 17.77 -7.15 -11.67
C LYS A 114 18.74 -8.29 -12.00
N ASP A 115 19.44 -8.83 -11.01
CA ASP A 115 20.51 -9.82 -11.24
C ASP A 115 20.02 -11.29 -11.22
N GLY A 116 18.71 -11.54 -11.20
CA GLY A 116 18.14 -12.89 -11.30
C GLY A 116 18.42 -13.84 -10.12
N THR A 117 19.18 -13.41 -9.12
CA THR A 117 19.36 -14.09 -7.82
C THR A 117 18.37 -13.54 -6.80
N THR A 118 17.07 -13.73 -7.06
CA THR A 118 15.95 -13.12 -6.33
C THR A 118 15.55 -13.84 -5.05
N LYS A 119 16.24 -14.95 -4.74
CA LYS A 119 16.00 -15.78 -3.54
C LYS A 119 16.82 -15.37 -2.33
N ASP A 120 17.89 -14.59 -2.55
CA ASP A 120 18.78 -14.16 -1.48
C ASP A 120 18.31 -12.79 -0.96
N LEU A 121 17.28 -12.80 -0.11
CA LEU A 121 16.87 -11.62 0.66
C LEU A 121 18.05 -11.07 1.50
N ASP A 122 18.98 -11.95 1.87
CA ASP A 122 20.22 -11.63 2.60
C ASP A 122 21.24 -10.84 1.78
N ARG A 123 21.09 -10.73 0.46
CA ARG A 123 21.99 -9.90 -0.37
C ARG A 123 21.80 -8.41 -0.10
N HIS A 124 20.55 -8.02 0.11
CA HIS A 124 20.14 -6.64 0.32
C HIS A 124 19.15 -6.53 1.50
N PRO A 125 19.61 -6.83 2.74
CA PRO A 125 18.74 -6.95 3.90
C PRO A 125 18.09 -5.63 4.30
N GLY A 126 18.83 -4.51 4.26
CA GLY A 126 18.29 -3.20 4.60
C GLY A 126 17.21 -2.75 3.61
N LEU A 127 17.46 -2.93 2.31
CA LEU A 127 16.47 -2.60 1.27
C LEU A 127 15.23 -3.51 1.31
N THR A 128 15.40 -4.79 1.68
CA THR A 128 14.28 -5.71 1.87
C THR A 128 13.42 -5.30 3.07
N LYS A 129 14.06 -4.92 4.19
CA LYS A 129 13.36 -4.39 5.36
C LYS A 129 12.61 -3.10 5.03
N LEU A 130 13.26 -2.18 4.33
CA LEU A 130 12.68 -0.92 3.87
C LEU A 130 11.42 -1.18 3.04
N PHE A 131 11.45 -2.15 2.13
CA PHE A 131 10.25 -2.50 1.37
C PHE A 131 9.13 -3.04 2.27
N ALA A 132 9.45 -3.92 3.23
CA ALA A 132 8.46 -4.44 4.17
C ALA A 132 7.83 -3.32 5.02
N ASP A 133 8.62 -2.33 5.47
CA ASP A 133 8.12 -1.14 6.17
C ASP A 133 7.20 -0.29 5.29
N LEU A 134 7.53 -0.15 4.01
CA LEU A 134 6.65 0.50 3.05
C LEU A 134 5.31 -0.25 2.91
N LEU A 135 5.33 -1.59 2.82
CA LEU A 135 4.10 -2.39 2.72
C LEU A 135 3.22 -2.22 3.96
N ASP A 136 3.85 -2.16 5.13
CA ASP A 136 3.17 -1.93 6.40
C ASP A 136 2.47 -0.57 6.44
N PHE A 137 3.21 0.50 6.09
CA PHE A 137 2.65 1.85 5.96
C PHE A 137 1.48 1.91 4.98
N VAL A 138 1.62 1.30 3.81
CA VAL A 138 0.57 1.31 2.77
C VAL A 138 -0.71 0.71 3.30
N PHE A 139 -0.62 -0.41 4.03
CA PHE A 139 -1.77 -1.03 4.66
C PHE A 139 -2.40 -0.13 5.72
N GLU A 140 -1.60 0.45 6.63
CA GLU A 140 -2.11 1.32 7.69
C GLU A 140 -2.79 2.59 7.16
N PHE A 141 -2.17 3.22 6.15
CA PHE A 141 -2.71 4.42 5.53
C PHE A 141 -4.09 4.15 4.93
N ASP A 142 -4.20 3.10 4.12
CA ASP A 142 -5.44 2.76 3.44
C ASP A 142 -6.51 2.28 4.41
N TYR A 143 -6.14 1.62 5.51
CA TYR A 143 -7.05 1.30 6.59
C TYR A 143 -7.70 2.55 7.20
N ILE A 144 -6.90 3.57 7.52
CA ILE A 144 -7.41 4.84 8.07
C ILE A 144 -8.34 5.50 7.03
N LYS A 145 -7.94 5.50 5.75
CA LYS A 145 -8.71 6.09 4.67
C LYS A 145 -10.10 5.49 4.52
N ILE A 146 -10.21 4.17 4.55
CA ILE A 146 -11.51 3.47 4.40
C ILE A 146 -12.49 3.87 5.51
N ARG A 147 -11.98 4.19 6.70
CA ARG A 147 -12.78 4.58 7.87
C ARG A 147 -13.09 6.07 7.95
N SER A 148 -12.52 6.87 7.05
CA SER A 148 -12.71 8.33 6.99
C SER A 148 -13.46 8.73 5.72
N PRO A 149 -14.73 8.32 5.52
CA PRO A 149 -15.47 8.62 4.29
C PRO A 149 -15.71 10.12 4.08
N ALA A 150 -15.72 10.91 5.16
CA ALA A 150 -15.93 12.35 5.10
C ALA A 150 -14.83 13.09 4.30
N ILE A 151 -13.62 12.52 4.19
CA ILE A 151 -12.51 13.16 3.50
C ILE A 151 -12.81 13.46 2.02
N GLN A 152 -13.57 12.58 1.36
CA GLN A 152 -13.99 12.78 -0.02
C GLN A 152 -15.05 13.89 -0.15
N ASN A 153 -15.93 14.01 0.85
CA ASN A 153 -16.97 15.04 0.88
C ASN A 153 -16.36 16.42 1.11
N ASP A 154 -15.45 16.53 2.07
CA ASP A 154 -14.73 17.76 2.40
C ASP A 154 -13.95 18.26 1.18
N PHE A 155 -13.20 17.36 0.52
CA PHE A 155 -12.45 17.71 -0.69
C PHE A 155 -13.36 18.06 -1.88
N SER A 156 -14.51 17.38 -2.01
CA SER A 156 -15.51 17.71 -3.03
C SER A 156 -16.16 19.07 -2.80
N PHE A 157 -16.31 19.50 -1.54
CA PHE A 157 -16.74 20.86 -1.22
C PHE A 157 -15.68 21.90 -1.60
N TYR A 158 -14.41 21.65 -1.27
CA TYR A 158 -13.29 22.51 -1.67
C TYR A 158 -13.27 22.73 -3.18
N ARG A 159 -13.30 21.66 -3.98
CA ARG A 159 -13.25 21.75 -5.44
C ARG A 159 -14.40 22.56 -6.02
N ARG A 160 -15.62 22.36 -5.53
CA ARG A 160 -16.81 23.14 -5.98
C ARG A 160 -16.67 24.62 -5.66
N THR A 161 -16.15 24.94 -4.48
CA THR A 161 -15.96 26.32 -4.03
C THR A 161 -14.86 27.02 -4.84
N LEU A 162 -13.74 26.32 -5.11
CA LEU A 162 -12.64 26.80 -5.94
C LEU A 162 -13.13 27.17 -7.37
N GLN A 163 -13.93 26.29 -7.99
CA GLN A 163 -14.48 26.53 -9.32
C GLN A 163 -15.44 27.73 -9.37
N ARG A 164 -16.25 27.92 -8.31
CA ARG A 164 -17.19 29.04 -8.20
C ARG A 164 -16.49 30.37 -7.98
N GLY A 165 -15.44 30.40 -7.14
CA GLY A 165 -14.64 31.61 -6.91
C GLY A 165 -13.99 32.15 -8.19
N ARG A 166 -13.62 31.25 -9.11
CA ARG A 166 -13.05 31.60 -10.41
C ARG A 166 -14.04 32.25 -11.38
N SER A 167 -15.31 31.87 -11.33
CA SER A 167 -16.36 32.45 -12.17
C SER A 167 -16.79 33.86 -11.74
N MET A 168 -16.41 34.28 -10.53
CA MET A 168 -16.74 35.60 -9.97
C MET A 168 -15.60 36.62 -10.16
N ASP A 169 -14.38 36.15 -10.42
CA ASP A 169 -13.17 36.97 -10.57
C ASP A 169 -12.81 37.18 -12.05
N ASP A 170 -13.65 37.95 -12.76
CA ASP A 170 -13.57 38.21 -14.21
C ASP A 170 -12.40 39.15 -14.62
N ASP A 171 -11.62 39.66 -13.64
CA ASP A 171 -10.57 40.68 -13.85
C ASP A 171 -9.13 40.15 -13.64
N SER A 172 -8.91 38.84 -13.81
CA SER A 172 -7.63 38.21 -13.47
C SER A 172 -6.53 38.38 -14.54
N THR A 173 -5.38 38.93 -14.12
CA THR A 173 -4.14 38.99 -14.92
C THR A 173 -3.72 37.57 -15.36
N LYS A 174 -3.14 37.40 -16.57
CA LYS A 174 -2.75 36.08 -17.14
C LYS A 174 -1.97 35.15 -16.20
N SER A 175 -1.19 35.66 -15.24
CA SER A 175 -0.47 34.83 -14.25
C SER A 175 -1.40 34.22 -13.21
N ASN A 176 -2.41 34.95 -12.72
CA ASN A 176 -3.39 34.46 -11.74
C ASN A 176 -4.27 33.38 -12.36
N LEU A 177 -4.62 33.55 -13.64
CA LEU A 177 -5.37 32.55 -14.39
C LEU A 177 -4.59 31.22 -14.48
N ARG A 178 -3.28 31.26 -14.77
CA ARG A 178 -2.43 30.06 -14.89
C ARG A 178 -2.25 29.35 -13.55
N THR A 179 -1.97 30.08 -12.47
CA THR A 179 -1.89 29.49 -11.12
C THR A 179 -3.21 28.82 -10.72
N ALA A 180 -4.35 29.44 -11.05
CA ALA A 180 -5.67 28.85 -10.80
C ALA A 180 -5.94 27.61 -11.66
N MET A 181 -5.37 27.50 -12.87
CA MET A 181 -5.44 26.27 -13.69
C MET A 181 -4.62 25.15 -13.07
N ASP A 182 -3.38 25.46 -12.68
CA ASP A 182 -2.47 24.47 -12.06
C ASP A 182 -3.08 23.93 -10.75
N GLU A 183 -3.79 24.78 -10.00
CA GLU A 183 -4.49 24.38 -8.77
C GLU A 183 -5.73 23.50 -9.03
N ASP A 184 -6.52 23.77 -10.08
CA ASP A 184 -7.65 22.92 -10.46
C ASP A 184 -7.18 21.57 -11.01
N ASP A 185 -6.12 21.56 -11.82
CA ASP A 185 -5.50 20.33 -12.33
C ASP A 185 -4.98 19.45 -11.19
N LEU A 186 -4.28 20.05 -10.21
CA LEU A 186 -3.85 19.36 -9.00
C LEU A 186 -5.05 18.83 -8.21
N ALA A 187 -6.10 19.64 -8.03
CA ALA A 187 -7.31 19.22 -7.33
C ALA A 187 -8.01 18.04 -8.02
N ASN A 188 -8.03 18.02 -9.35
CA ASN A 188 -8.58 16.91 -10.13
C ASN A 188 -7.77 15.62 -9.93
N ARG A 189 -6.43 15.70 -9.91
CA ARG A 189 -5.57 14.54 -9.63
C ARG A 189 -5.73 14.01 -8.21
N ILE A 190 -5.80 14.90 -7.21
CA ILE A 190 -6.07 14.51 -5.82
C ILE A 190 -7.46 13.86 -5.71
N SER A 191 -8.46 14.38 -6.41
CA SER A 191 -9.81 13.80 -6.44
C SER A 191 -9.80 12.36 -6.99
N LEU A 192 -9.02 12.09 -8.04
CA LEU A 192 -8.86 10.74 -8.59
C LEU A 192 -8.11 9.82 -7.62
N PHE A 193 -7.08 10.34 -6.95
CA PHE A 193 -6.33 9.61 -5.94
C PHE A 193 -7.24 9.14 -4.80
N ILE A 194 -7.99 10.06 -4.16
CA ILE A 194 -8.85 9.71 -3.01
C ILE A 194 -10.13 8.96 -3.37
N ALA A 195 -10.49 8.90 -4.66
CA ALA A 195 -11.65 8.14 -5.13
C ALA A 195 -11.46 6.63 -4.93
N TYR A 196 -10.23 6.12 -5.01
CA TYR A 196 -9.93 4.72 -4.70
C TYR A 196 -10.08 4.45 -3.20
N SER A 197 -10.68 3.33 -2.81
CA SER A 197 -10.75 2.89 -1.41
C SER A 197 -9.38 2.70 -0.77
N THR A 198 -8.39 2.33 -1.57
CA THR A 198 -7.03 1.94 -1.18
C THR A 198 -6.00 2.67 -2.04
N PRO A 199 -5.90 4.01 -1.91
CA PRO A 199 -5.12 4.84 -2.83
C PRO A 199 -3.61 4.53 -2.82
N MET A 200 -3.01 4.26 -1.65
CA MET A 200 -1.58 3.96 -1.58
C MET A 200 -1.28 2.56 -2.13
N LEU A 201 -2.12 1.58 -1.82
CA LEU A 201 -1.97 0.23 -2.36
C LEU A 201 -2.18 0.22 -3.88
N LYS A 202 -3.13 1.02 -4.41
CA LYS A 202 -3.32 1.17 -5.85
C LYS A 202 -2.07 1.75 -6.53
N CYS A 203 -1.50 2.81 -5.95
CA CYS A 203 -0.25 3.41 -6.44
C CYS A 203 0.90 2.38 -6.45
N LEU A 204 1.07 1.63 -5.36
CA LEU A 204 2.08 0.58 -5.24
C LEU A 204 1.89 -0.53 -6.29
N ILE A 205 0.66 -1.02 -6.47
CA ILE A 205 0.31 -2.04 -7.48
C ILE A 205 0.64 -1.54 -8.88
N ASP A 206 0.16 -0.35 -9.25
CA ASP A 206 0.33 0.19 -10.60
C ASP A 206 1.80 0.45 -10.93
N THR A 207 2.54 1.00 -9.98
CA THR A 207 3.96 1.27 -10.13
C THR A 207 4.75 -0.03 -10.31
N THR A 208 4.46 -1.04 -9.49
CA THR A 208 5.11 -2.35 -9.56
C THR A 208 4.77 -3.07 -10.87
N ALA A 209 3.50 -3.06 -11.28
CA ALA A 209 3.05 -3.67 -12.52
C ALA A 209 3.70 -3.00 -13.75
N LYS A 210 3.77 -1.66 -13.76
CA LYS A 210 4.44 -0.88 -14.81
C LYS A 210 5.94 -1.19 -14.88
N TYR A 211 6.62 -1.27 -13.74
CA TYR A 211 8.02 -1.66 -13.67
C TYR A 211 8.26 -3.05 -14.26
N VAL A 212 7.45 -4.03 -13.85
CA VAL A 212 7.53 -5.42 -14.32
C VAL A 212 7.30 -5.52 -15.83
N GLN A 213 6.30 -4.81 -16.36
CA GLN A 213 6.01 -4.78 -17.79
C GLN A 213 7.16 -4.14 -18.59
N SER A 214 7.75 -3.06 -18.08
CA SER A 214 8.82 -2.33 -18.76
C SER A 214 10.14 -3.11 -18.78
N ASN A 215 10.45 -3.88 -17.74
CA ASN A 215 11.72 -4.58 -17.58
C ASN A 215 11.65 -6.10 -17.85
N GLN A 216 10.47 -6.62 -18.23
CA GLN A 216 10.23 -8.07 -18.41
C GLN A 216 10.63 -8.92 -17.19
N SER A 217 10.56 -8.34 -15.99
CA SER A 217 11.09 -8.91 -14.75
C SER A 217 10.03 -9.63 -13.90
N SER A 218 8.92 -10.09 -14.52
CA SER A 218 7.77 -10.68 -13.80
C SER A 218 8.18 -11.88 -12.95
N LYS A 219 9.01 -12.77 -13.51
CA LYS A 219 9.52 -13.94 -12.78
C LYS A 219 10.40 -13.52 -11.58
N SER A 220 11.34 -12.60 -11.80
CA SER A 220 12.27 -12.14 -10.78
C SER A 220 11.54 -11.47 -9.61
N VAL A 221 10.67 -10.51 -9.91
CA VAL A 221 9.87 -9.78 -8.91
C VAL A 221 8.89 -10.72 -8.22
N GLY A 222 8.26 -11.64 -8.95
CA GLY A 222 7.35 -12.64 -8.39
C GLY A 222 8.04 -13.59 -7.40
N GLU A 223 9.21 -14.11 -7.74
CA GLU A 223 10.01 -14.98 -6.85
C GLU A 223 10.48 -14.23 -5.59
N TRP A 224 10.85 -12.96 -5.73
CA TRP A 224 11.24 -12.11 -4.61
C TRP A 224 10.05 -11.80 -3.68
N LEU A 225 8.88 -11.43 -4.22
CA LEU A 225 7.65 -11.25 -3.43
C LEU A 225 7.24 -12.54 -2.72
N ALA A 226 7.34 -13.70 -3.39
CA ALA A 226 7.08 -14.99 -2.77
C ALA A 226 8.04 -15.30 -1.61
N SER A 227 9.29 -14.83 -1.70
CA SER A 227 10.29 -14.96 -0.63
C SER A 227 9.92 -14.11 0.60
N ILE A 228 9.52 -12.84 0.40
CA ILE A 228 9.01 -12.00 1.50
C ILE A 228 7.79 -12.64 2.17
N TRP A 229 6.84 -13.12 1.38
CA TRP A 229 5.67 -13.83 1.89
C TRP A 229 6.05 -15.03 2.76
N ALA A 230 7.02 -15.85 2.31
CA ALA A 230 7.46 -17.03 3.04
C ALA A 230 8.12 -16.67 4.38
N VAL A 231 8.92 -15.60 4.44
CA VAL A 231 9.53 -15.10 5.68
C VAL A 231 8.47 -14.62 6.68
N CYS A 232 7.49 -13.83 6.23
CA CYS A 232 6.40 -13.39 7.10
C CYS A 232 5.61 -14.59 7.63
N TYR A 233 5.27 -15.55 6.76
CA TYR A 233 4.57 -16.77 7.14
C TYR A 233 5.34 -17.56 8.20
N GLN A 234 6.65 -17.74 8.02
CA GLN A 234 7.50 -18.47 8.96
C GLN A 234 7.61 -17.79 10.30
N THR A 235 7.78 -16.47 10.29
CA THR A 235 7.83 -15.68 11.51
C THR A 235 6.54 -15.86 12.31
N LEU A 236 5.38 -15.83 11.64
CA LEU A 236 4.07 -16.08 12.26
C LEU A 236 3.86 -17.54 12.73
N CYS A 237 4.53 -18.52 12.12
CA CYS A 237 4.49 -19.92 12.56
C CYS A 237 5.37 -20.22 13.78
N LYS A 238 6.31 -19.33 14.15
CA LYS A 238 7.22 -19.57 15.28
C LYS A 238 6.42 -19.63 16.58
N LYS A 239 6.44 -20.80 17.25
CA LYS A 239 5.70 -21.09 18.50
C LYS A 239 5.97 -20.15 19.69
N LYS A 240 6.98 -19.28 19.62
CA LYS A 240 7.39 -18.35 20.69
C LYS A 240 7.23 -16.87 20.29
N LEU A 241 6.56 -16.57 19.19
CA LEU A 241 6.31 -15.19 18.80
C LEU A 241 5.27 -14.58 19.74
N ASN A 242 5.73 -13.78 20.69
CA ASN A 242 4.89 -13.14 21.71
C ASN A 242 4.80 -11.62 21.54
N ASP A 243 5.40 -11.05 20.49
CA ASP A 243 5.30 -9.61 20.21
C ASP A 243 4.07 -9.30 19.32
N PRO A 244 3.03 -8.63 19.85
CA PRO A 244 1.85 -8.27 19.07
C PRO A 244 2.15 -7.29 17.92
N GLN A 245 3.19 -6.46 18.04
CA GLN A 245 3.55 -5.49 17.00
C GLN A 245 4.15 -6.22 15.79
N LEU A 246 5.13 -7.11 16.02
CA LEU A 246 5.70 -7.94 14.96
C LEU A 246 4.66 -8.87 14.32
N ILE A 247 3.71 -9.41 15.09
CA ILE A 247 2.61 -10.22 14.52
C ILE A 247 1.78 -9.36 13.56
N SER A 248 1.35 -8.18 14.00
CA SER A 248 0.56 -7.24 13.18
C SER A 248 1.30 -6.84 11.91
N PHE A 249 2.57 -6.45 12.04
CA PHE A 249 3.47 -6.14 10.93
C PHE A 249 3.54 -7.29 9.91
N CYS A 250 3.90 -8.50 10.36
CA CYS A 250 4.02 -9.66 9.48
C CYS A 250 2.68 -10.02 8.80
N LEU A 251 1.55 -9.86 9.47
CA LEU A 251 0.23 -10.12 8.87
C LEU A 251 -0.09 -9.10 7.76
N LYS A 252 0.13 -7.80 8.02
CA LYS A 252 -0.07 -6.72 7.06
C LYS A 252 0.82 -6.91 5.83
N VAL A 253 2.12 -7.07 6.05
CA VAL A 253 3.13 -7.29 5.00
C VAL A 253 2.81 -8.54 4.18
N MET A 254 2.44 -9.66 4.83
CA MET A 254 2.04 -10.89 4.15
C MET A 254 0.84 -10.67 3.21
N VAL A 255 -0.20 -9.97 3.67
CA VAL A 255 -1.41 -9.70 2.86
C VAL A 255 -1.10 -8.79 1.67
N VAL A 256 -0.38 -7.68 1.89
CA VAL A 256 -0.01 -6.77 0.80
C VAL A 256 0.87 -7.48 -0.23
N THR A 257 1.80 -8.33 0.22
CA THR A 257 2.66 -9.12 -0.67
C THR A 257 1.86 -10.10 -1.53
N ILE A 258 0.85 -10.76 -0.97
CA ILE A 258 -0.07 -11.63 -1.74
C ILE A 258 -0.77 -10.82 -2.84
N ILE A 259 -1.28 -9.63 -2.49
CA ILE A 259 -1.97 -8.74 -3.44
C ILE A 259 -1.01 -8.32 -4.56
N LEU A 260 0.20 -7.87 -4.22
CA LEU A 260 1.18 -7.47 -5.23
C LEU A 260 1.56 -8.62 -6.17
N TYR A 261 1.82 -9.80 -5.62
CA TYR A 261 2.13 -10.99 -6.43
C TYR A 261 0.97 -11.32 -7.38
N ASP A 262 -0.28 -11.20 -6.91
CA ASP A 262 -1.45 -11.44 -7.73
C ASP A 262 -1.58 -10.47 -8.92
N HIS A 263 -1.07 -9.24 -8.80
CA HIS A 263 -1.05 -8.28 -9.91
C HIS A 263 0.16 -8.44 -10.83
N VAL A 264 1.28 -8.97 -10.32
CA VAL A 264 2.55 -9.14 -11.04
C VAL A 264 2.61 -10.44 -11.84
N ASP A 265 2.11 -11.54 -11.28
CA ASP A 265 2.14 -12.86 -11.92
C ASP A 265 0.96 -13.03 -12.90
N PRO A 266 1.20 -13.52 -14.13
CA PRO A 266 0.13 -13.72 -15.11
C PRO A 266 -0.96 -14.74 -14.69
N GLN A 267 -0.62 -15.70 -13.83
CA GLN A 267 -1.53 -16.73 -13.33
C GLN A 267 -2.15 -16.36 -11.98
N GLY A 268 -1.61 -15.32 -11.33
CA GLY A 268 -2.10 -14.82 -10.05
C GLY A 268 -1.67 -15.64 -8.83
N ALA A 269 -1.92 -15.07 -7.65
CA ALA A 269 -1.57 -15.68 -6.37
C ALA A 269 -2.45 -16.89 -6.01
N PHE A 270 -3.65 -16.96 -6.60
CA PHE A 270 -4.67 -17.97 -6.27
C PHE A 270 -4.57 -19.25 -7.10
N SER A 271 -3.71 -19.27 -8.13
CA SER A 271 -3.46 -20.46 -8.95
C SER A 271 -2.80 -21.57 -8.12
N LYS A 272 -3.10 -22.84 -8.46
CA LYS A 272 -2.45 -24.00 -7.82
C LYS A 272 -0.95 -24.07 -8.07
N CYS A 273 -0.48 -23.42 -9.13
CA CYS A 273 0.95 -23.35 -9.48
C CYS A 273 1.67 -22.18 -8.80
N SER A 274 0.95 -21.34 -8.05
CA SER A 274 1.52 -20.22 -7.32
C SER A 274 2.46 -20.73 -6.21
N PRO A 275 3.64 -20.11 -6.02
CA PRO A 275 4.51 -20.38 -4.87
C PRO A 275 3.89 -19.89 -3.55
N ILE A 276 2.92 -18.98 -3.62
CA ILE A 276 2.23 -18.42 -2.45
C ILE A 276 1.05 -19.33 -2.06
N ASN A 277 1.11 -19.88 -0.84
CA ASN A 277 0.03 -20.69 -0.30
C ASN A 277 -1.02 -19.83 0.42
N VAL A 278 -1.93 -19.25 -0.36
CA VAL A 278 -3.01 -18.39 0.17
C VAL A 278 -3.87 -19.12 1.20
N LYS A 279 -4.14 -20.42 1.02
CA LYS A 279 -4.94 -21.21 1.97
C LYS A 279 -4.30 -21.25 3.36
N ASN A 280 -2.99 -21.44 3.43
CA ASN A 280 -2.27 -21.46 4.69
C ASN A 280 -2.14 -20.05 5.30
N SER A 281 -1.97 -19.01 4.48
CA SER A 281 -2.03 -17.62 4.94
C SER A 281 -3.38 -17.29 5.59
N LEU A 282 -4.50 -17.68 4.98
CA LEU A 282 -5.83 -17.47 5.56
C LEU A 282 -5.99 -18.17 6.92
N LYS A 283 -5.48 -19.40 7.07
CA LYS A 283 -5.49 -20.10 8.36
C LYS A 283 -4.68 -19.34 9.42
N ILE A 284 -3.50 -18.82 9.07
CA ILE A 284 -2.67 -18.04 9.99
C ILE A 284 -3.38 -16.76 10.41
N ILE A 285 -4.00 -16.04 9.47
CA ILE A 285 -4.76 -14.81 9.73
C ILE A 285 -5.96 -15.09 10.68
N GLN A 286 -6.62 -16.24 10.54
CA GLN A 286 -7.71 -16.64 11.43
C GLN A 286 -7.22 -17.11 12.82
N THR A 287 -6.03 -17.69 12.89
CA THR A 287 -5.46 -18.24 14.14
C THR A 287 -4.82 -17.14 14.99
N ASN A 288 -4.10 -16.20 14.35
CA ASN A 288 -3.40 -15.10 15.01
C ASN A 288 -4.31 -13.88 15.10
N ASN A 289 -5.36 -13.97 15.92
CA ASN A 289 -6.24 -12.84 16.16
C ASN A 289 -5.51 -11.79 17.02
N THR A 290 -5.18 -10.65 16.43
CA THR A 290 -4.49 -9.55 17.11
C THR A 290 -5.47 -8.66 17.85
N GLN A 291 -5.06 -8.07 18.98
CA GLN A 291 -5.85 -7.04 19.67
C GLN A 291 -5.90 -5.70 18.89
N GLN A 292 -5.00 -5.50 17.92
CA GLN A 292 -5.01 -4.33 17.06
C GLN A 292 -6.16 -4.42 16.02
N GLU A 293 -7.00 -3.39 15.97
CA GLU A 293 -8.17 -3.36 15.08
C GLU A 293 -7.74 -3.41 13.60
N GLN A 294 -6.65 -2.73 13.25
CA GLN A 294 -6.10 -2.64 11.89
C GLN A 294 -5.77 -4.01 11.29
N SER A 295 -5.06 -4.85 12.05
CA SER A 295 -4.66 -6.20 11.66
C SER A 295 -5.71 -7.26 12.04
N SER A 296 -6.95 -6.87 12.32
CA SER A 296 -8.01 -7.84 12.58
C SER A 296 -8.21 -8.75 11.37
N THR A 297 -8.61 -10.00 11.63
CA THR A 297 -8.92 -11.00 10.61
C THR A 297 -9.85 -10.44 9.52
N ALA A 298 -10.88 -9.67 9.91
CA ALA A 298 -11.84 -9.09 8.98
C ALA A 298 -11.21 -8.06 8.03
N ASN A 299 -10.34 -7.19 8.53
CA ASN A 299 -9.69 -6.16 7.71
C ASN A 299 -8.67 -6.75 6.75
N LEU A 300 -7.86 -7.70 7.22
CA LEU A 300 -6.89 -8.42 6.39
C LEU A 300 -7.59 -9.21 5.26
N ILE A 301 -8.69 -9.89 5.56
CA ILE A 301 -9.48 -10.61 4.55
C ILE A 301 -10.18 -9.64 3.60
N SER A 302 -10.71 -8.51 4.09
CA SER A 302 -11.32 -7.48 3.25
C SER A 302 -10.31 -6.89 2.27
N ALA A 303 -9.08 -6.65 2.70
CA ALA A 303 -8.01 -6.18 1.81
C ALA A 303 -7.78 -7.17 0.66
N LEU A 304 -7.69 -8.47 0.94
CA LEU A 304 -7.61 -9.51 -0.11
C LEU A 304 -8.86 -9.50 -1.00
N ARG A 305 -10.05 -9.40 -0.42
CA ARG A 305 -11.33 -9.46 -1.15
C ARG A 305 -11.46 -8.36 -2.21
N TYR A 306 -11.12 -7.12 -1.86
CA TYR A 306 -11.38 -5.97 -2.72
C TYR A 306 -10.20 -5.57 -3.61
N ASN A 307 -8.97 -5.99 -3.29
CA ASN A 307 -7.78 -5.57 -4.04
C ASN A 307 -7.14 -6.68 -4.89
N SER A 308 -7.57 -7.94 -4.74
CA SER A 308 -7.07 -9.04 -5.57
C SER A 308 -7.60 -8.97 -7.01
N LYS A 309 -6.74 -9.29 -7.97
CA LYS A 309 -7.03 -9.33 -9.40
C LYS A 309 -7.69 -10.64 -9.83
N HIS A 310 -7.13 -11.78 -9.43
CA HIS A 310 -7.54 -13.11 -9.94
C HIS A 310 -8.46 -13.87 -8.97
N LEU A 311 -8.84 -13.28 -7.83
CA LEU A 311 -9.72 -13.92 -6.84
C LEU A 311 -11.07 -14.38 -7.43
N ASN A 312 -11.59 -13.64 -8.41
CA ASN A 312 -12.88 -13.91 -9.01
C ASN A 312 -12.83 -14.87 -10.20
N ASP A 313 -11.64 -15.25 -10.66
CA ASP A 313 -11.44 -16.13 -11.81
C ASP A 313 -12.04 -17.53 -11.59
N GLU A 314 -12.43 -18.19 -12.68
CA GLU A 314 -12.96 -19.55 -12.64
C GLU A 314 -11.91 -20.59 -12.19
N SER A 315 -10.64 -20.30 -12.43
CA SER A 315 -9.49 -21.12 -12.02
C SER A 315 -9.25 -21.11 -10.51
N THR A 316 -9.76 -20.11 -9.79
CA THR A 316 -9.54 -19.95 -8.36
C THR A 316 -10.26 -21.04 -7.56
N PRO A 317 -9.57 -21.77 -6.65
CA PRO A 317 -10.19 -22.83 -5.86
C PRO A 317 -11.39 -22.34 -5.03
N LYS A 318 -12.55 -22.96 -5.22
CA LYS A 318 -13.82 -22.60 -4.54
C LYS A 318 -13.68 -22.50 -3.01
N GLY A 319 -12.88 -23.36 -2.40
CA GLY A 319 -12.64 -23.32 -0.95
C GLY A 319 -11.98 -22.01 -0.47
N ILE A 320 -11.02 -21.48 -1.23
CA ILE A 320 -10.35 -20.20 -0.92
C ILE A 320 -11.32 -19.05 -1.15
N LYS A 321 -12.03 -19.06 -2.29
CA LYS A 321 -13.05 -18.06 -2.63
C LYS A 321 -14.13 -17.95 -1.56
N ASN A 322 -14.63 -19.09 -1.07
CA ASN A 322 -15.66 -19.11 -0.03
C ASN A 322 -15.17 -18.51 1.29
N ILE A 323 -13.94 -18.80 1.72
CA ILE A 323 -13.39 -18.23 2.98
C ILE A 323 -13.29 -16.71 2.88
N ILE A 324 -12.78 -16.19 1.76
CA ILE A 324 -12.59 -14.75 1.57
C ILE A 324 -13.93 -14.01 1.39
N MET A 325 -14.92 -14.65 0.75
CA MET A 325 -16.22 -14.04 0.49
C MET A 325 -17.23 -14.16 1.65
N ALA A 326 -17.04 -15.16 2.54
CA ALA A 326 -17.92 -15.39 3.69
C ALA A 326 -17.61 -14.46 4.89
N THR A 327 -16.46 -13.79 4.85
CA THR A 327 -16.05 -12.78 5.86
C THR A 327 -16.39 -11.39 5.35
#